data_AF-A0A7J6F5V4-F1
#
_entry.id   AF-A0A7J6F5V4-F1
#
_cell.length_a   1.000
_cell.length_b   1.000
_cell.length_c   1.000
_cell.angle_alpha   90.00
_cell.angle_beta   90.00
_cell.angle_gamma   90.00
#
_symmetry.space_group_name_H-M   'P 1'
#
loop_
_entity.id
_entity.type
_entity.pdbx_description
1 polymer ?
#
loop_
_entity_poly.entity_id
_entity_poly.type
_entity_poly.pdbx_seq_one_letter_code
_entity_poly.pdbx_strand_id
1 'polypeptide(L)'
;MSPNYYNYIFLYVVVVVLCLVGFGSSDFEQDKAECGDKLVGLATCLPFVGGESKNPTPDCCVGFKDVINKYSKCMCVLIRNKDNPNLGLKINTTLALRLPSDCHAPFNVSKCIGK
;
A
#
# COMPACT_ATOMS: atom_id res chain seq x y z
N MET A 1 -13.07 -52.65 12.54
CA MET A 1 -12.75 -51.25 12.18
C MET A 1 -11.92 -51.28 10.90
N SER A 2 -12.43 -50.80 9.77
CA SER A 2 -11.79 -51.00 8.45
C SER A 2 -10.66 -50.01 8.20
N PRO A 3 -9.55 -50.39 7.53
CA PRO A 3 -8.41 -49.51 7.27
C PRO A 3 -8.78 -48.25 6.46
N ASN A 4 -9.85 -48.32 5.67
CA ASN A 4 -10.41 -47.18 4.95
C ASN A 4 -10.96 -46.07 5.86
N TYR A 5 -11.41 -46.41 7.08
CA TYR A 5 -11.93 -45.45 8.05
C TYR A 5 -10.84 -44.53 8.60
N TYR A 6 -9.65 -45.08 8.87
CA TYR A 6 -8.48 -44.28 9.29
C TYR A 6 -8.01 -43.34 8.18
N ASN A 7 -8.04 -43.79 6.93
CA ASN A 7 -7.65 -42.98 5.79
C ASN A 7 -8.62 -41.80 5.58
N TYR A 8 -9.93 -42.04 5.74
CA TYR A 8 -10.96 -40.99 5.65
C TYR A 8 -10.83 -39.95 6.77
N ILE A 9 -10.57 -40.39 8.01
CA ILE A 9 -10.32 -39.49 9.14
C ILE A 9 -9.06 -38.65 8.90
N PHE A 10 -7.98 -39.28 8.45
CA PHE A 10 -6.72 -38.60 8.17
C PHE A 10 -6.89 -37.54 7.06
N LEU A 11 -7.56 -37.90 5.97
CA LEU A 11 -7.89 -36.98 4.88
C LEU A 11 -8.73 -35.79 5.38
N TYR A 12 -9.73 -36.05 6.22
CA TYR A 12 -10.59 -35.00 6.78
C TYR A 12 -9.82 -34.03 7.68
N VAL A 13 -8.94 -34.55 8.53
CA VAL A 13 -8.07 -33.73 9.39
C VAL A 13 -7.13 -32.86 8.56
N VAL A 14 -6.54 -33.41 7.48
CA VAL A 14 -5.66 -32.64 6.58
C VAL A 14 -6.42 -31.50 5.91
N VAL A 15 -7.64 -31.74 5.41
CA VAL A 15 -8.49 -30.70 4.79
C VAL A 15 -8.85 -29.60 5.79
N VAL A 16 -9.24 -29.95 7.02
CA VAL A 16 -9.57 -28.97 8.07
C VAL A 16 -8.36 -28.13 8.46
N VAL A 17 -7.17 -28.75 8.60
CA VAL A 17 -5.93 -28.02 8.91
C VAL A 17 -5.55 -27.09 7.77
N LEU A 18 -5.68 -27.50 6.51
CA LEU A 18 -5.42 -26.63 5.35
C LEU A 18 -6.37 -25.41 5.31
N CYS A 19 -7.63 -25.57 5.70
CA CYS A 19 -8.58 -24.46 5.81
C CYS A 19 -8.25 -23.51 6.98
N LEU A 20 -7.69 -24.02 8.08
CA LEU A 20 -7.31 -23.21 9.24
C LEU A 20 -6.01 -22.42 9.03
N VAL A 21 -5.14 -22.85 8.11
CA VAL A 21 -3.86 -22.19 7.80
C VAL A 21 -4.01 -21.05 6.80
N GLY A 22 -5.16 -20.92 6.14
CA GLY A 22 -5.37 -19.93 5.08
C GLY A 22 -6.48 -18.94 5.39
N PHE A 23 -6.26 -17.96 6.28
CA PHE A 23 -6.89 -16.63 6.24
C PHE A 23 -6.15 -15.66 7.17
N GLY A 24 -4.89 -15.39 6.85
CA GLY A 24 -4.25 -14.12 7.21
C GLY A 24 -4.47 -13.15 6.06
N SER A 25 -5.68 -12.63 5.89
CA SER A 25 -5.93 -11.57 4.92
C SER A 25 -5.30 -10.29 5.45
N SER A 26 -4.03 -10.08 5.12
CA SER A 26 -3.48 -8.74 5.14
C SER A 26 -4.26 -7.93 4.09
N ASP A 27 -5.09 -6.98 4.52
CA ASP A 27 -5.92 -6.12 3.67
C ASP A 27 -5.14 -5.35 2.58
N PHE A 28 -3.80 -5.45 2.57
CA PHE A 28 -2.92 -4.82 1.60
C PHE A 28 -3.26 -5.14 0.14
N GLU A 29 -3.59 -6.39 -0.21
CA GLU A 29 -3.90 -6.73 -1.61
C GLU A 29 -5.21 -6.07 -2.07
N GLN A 30 -6.19 -5.95 -1.18
CA GLN A 30 -7.44 -5.27 -1.45
C GLN A 30 -7.25 -3.75 -1.50
N ASP A 31 -6.52 -3.19 -0.54
CA ASP A 31 -6.11 -1.79 -0.50
C ASP A 31 -5.33 -1.40 -1.76
N LYS A 32 -4.42 -2.26 -2.23
CA LYS A 32 -3.64 -2.07 -3.46
C LYS A 32 -4.53 -2.09 -4.69
N ALA A 33 -5.47 -3.01 -4.78
CA ALA A 33 -6.43 -3.06 -5.88
C ALA A 33 -7.34 -1.82 -5.91
N GLU A 34 -7.78 -1.33 -4.75
CA GLU A 34 -8.61 -0.13 -4.64
C GLU A 34 -7.83 1.16 -4.95
N CYS A 35 -6.56 1.23 -4.55
CA CYS A 35 -5.77 2.44 -4.59
C CYS A 35 -4.76 2.54 -5.73
N GLY A 36 -4.43 1.44 -6.41
CA GLY A 36 -3.43 1.39 -7.47
C GLY A 36 -3.66 2.45 -8.55
N ASP A 37 -4.81 2.41 -9.22
CA ASP A 37 -5.17 3.39 -10.26
C ASP A 37 -5.29 4.82 -9.72
N LYS A 38 -5.59 4.97 -8.43
CA LYS A 38 -5.77 6.28 -7.80
C LYS A 38 -4.43 6.96 -7.48
N LEU A 39 -3.38 6.17 -7.34
CA LEU A 39 -2.02 6.64 -7.02
C LEU A 39 -1.14 6.81 -8.27
N VAL A 40 -1.62 6.45 -9.47
CA VAL A 40 -0.88 6.61 -10.75
C VAL A 40 -0.44 8.06 -10.96
N GLY A 41 -1.24 9.04 -10.53
CA GLY A 41 -0.87 10.47 -10.57
C GLY A 41 0.38 10.83 -9.77
N LEU A 42 0.83 9.98 -8.84
CA LEU A 42 2.08 10.16 -8.08
C LEU A 42 3.30 9.60 -8.82
N ALA A 43 3.14 8.89 -9.93
CA ALA A 43 4.27 8.32 -10.68
C ALA A 43 5.25 9.42 -11.13
N THR A 44 4.74 10.59 -11.48
CA THR A 44 5.53 11.77 -11.86
C THR A 44 6.32 12.37 -10.69
N CYS A 45 5.97 12.02 -9.45
CA CYS A 45 6.71 12.43 -8.25
C CYS A 45 7.90 11.53 -7.93
N LEU A 46 7.93 10.30 -8.46
CA LEU A 46 8.96 9.30 -8.15
C LEU A 46 10.40 9.80 -8.32
N PRO A 47 10.77 10.55 -9.38
CA PRO A 47 12.13 11.07 -9.50
C PRO A 47 12.52 12.03 -8.36
N PHE A 48 11.58 12.87 -7.90
CA PHE A 48 11.85 13.78 -6.77
C PHE A 48 11.92 13.02 -5.45
N VAL A 49 10.92 12.20 -5.12
CA VAL A 49 10.93 11.46 -3.86
C VAL A 49 11.99 10.36 -3.82
N GLY A 50 12.47 9.89 -4.97
CA GLY A 50 13.60 8.96 -5.10
C GLY A 50 14.97 9.63 -5.03
N GLY A 51 15.04 10.97 -5.08
CA GLY A 51 16.30 11.73 -5.03
C GLY A 51 17.02 11.90 -6.36
N GLU A 52 16.37 11.58 -7.47
CA GLU A 52 16.88 11.77 -8.83
C GLU A 52 16.64 13.20 -9.34
N SER A 53 15.67 13.91 -8.76
CA SER A 53 15.38 15.33 -9.04
C SER A 53 15.47 16.18 -7.78
N LYS A 54 15.94 17.43 -7.94
CA LYS A 54 16.04 18.42 -6.86
C LYS A 54 14.68 19.07 -6.50
N ASN A 55 13.73 19.09 -7.43
CA ASN A 55 12.43 19.72 -7.24
C ASN A 55 11.32 18.85 -7.85
N PRO A 56 10.09 18.86 -7.29
CA PRO A 56 8.94 18.24 -7.92
C PRO A 56 8.58 18.96 -9.23
N THR A 57 8.08 18.21 -10.20
CA THR A 57 7.54 18.77 -11.44
C THR A 57 6.14 19.36 -11.19
N PRO A 58 5.67 20.27 -12.07
CA PRO A 58 4.29 20.76 -11.99
C PRO A 58 3.25 19.64 -12.02
N ASP A 59 3.44 18.64 -12.90
CA ASP A 59 2.58 17.45 -12.97
C ASP A 59 2.57 16.65 -11.67
N CYS A 60 3.72 16.48 -11.02
CA CYS A 60 3.78 15.85 -9.71
C CYS A 60 2.92 16.60 -8.69
N CYS A 61 3.00 17.93 -8.65
CA CYS A 61 2.20 18.70 -7.70
C CYS A 61 0.70 18.65 -8.00
N VAL A 62 0.30 18.65 -9.28
CA VAL A 62 -1.11 18.48 -9.68
C VAL A 62 -1.59 17.10 -9.23
N GLY A 63 -0.86 16.04 -9.57
CA GLY A 63 -1.21 14.66 -9.21
C GLY A 63 -1.26 14.45 -7.69
N PHE A 64 -0.27 14.96 -6.96
CA PHE A 64 -0.23 14.90 -5.50
C PHE A 64 -1.45 15.60 -4.88
N LYS A 65 -1.78 16.81 -5.36
CA LYS A 65 -2.94 17.57 -4.88
C LYS A 65 -4.26 16.85 -5.17
N ASP A 66 -4.40 16.23 -6.33
CA ASP A 66 -5.58 15.44 -6.67
C ASP A 66 -5.74 14.24 -5.74
N VAL A 67 -4.65 13.52 -5.47
CA VAL A 67 -4.66 12.33 -4.60
C VAL A 67 -5.04 12.68 -3.17
N ILE A 68 -4.45 13.71 -2.58
CA ILE A 68 -4.77 14.07 -1.18
C ILE A 68 -6.21 14.59 -1.04
N ASN A 69 -6.79 15.19 -2.09
CA ASN A 69 -8.15 15.73 -2.05
C ASN A 69 -9.22 14.67 -2.33
N LYS A 70 -9.00 13.80 -3.33
CA LYS A 70 -9.99 12.82 -3.79
C LYS A 70 -9.79 11.44 -3.19
N TYR A 71 -8.55 11.09 -2.88
CA TYR A 71 -8.14 9.73 -2.53
C TYR A 71 -7.28 9.70 -1.25
N SER A 72 -7.65 10.51 -0.25
CA SER A 72 -6.90 10.61 1.02
C SER A 72 -6.71 9.25 1.72
N LYS A 73 -7.69 8.33 1.62
CA LYS A 73 -7.57 6.95 2.12
C LYS A 73 -6.37 6.24 1.46
N CYS A 74 -6.25 6.35 0.14
CA CYS A 74 -5.18 5.71 -0.62
C CYS A 74 -3.81 6.29 -0.34
N MET A 75 -3.72 7.59 -0.04
CA MET A 75 -2.48 8.18 0.45
C MET A 75 -2.07 7.55 1.81
N CYS A 76 -3.03 7.35 2.71
CA CYS A 76 -2.74 6.70 4.00
C CYS A 76 -2.35 5.22 3.87
N VAL A 77 -2.98 4.48 2.94
CA VAL A 77 -2.56 3.12 2.58
C VAL A 77 -1.11 3.09 2.15
N LEU A 78 -0.70 4.00 1.26
CA LEU A 78 0.68 4.08 0.78
C LEU A 78 1.66 4.38 1.93
N ILE A 79 1.30 5.29 2.83
CA ILE A 79 2.12 5.66 3.99
C ILE A 79 2.27 4.49 4.97
N ARG A 80 1.17 3.80 5.28
CA ARG A 80 1.15 2.63 6.17
C ARG A 80 2.00 1.49 5.62
N ASN A 81 1.98 1.32 4.30
CA ASN A 81 2.67 0.24 3.63
C ASN A 81 4.03 0.65 3.04
N LYS A 82 4.55 1.86 3.30
CA LYS A 82 5.75 2.39 2.64
C LYS A 82 7.00 1.49 2.74
N ASP A 83 7.10 0.71 3.81
CA ASP A 83 8.22 -0.20 4.08
C ASP A 83 7.99 -1.61 3.47
N ASN A 84 6.86 -1.81 2.77
CA ASN A 84 6.54 -3.07 2.10
C ASN A 84 7.37 -3.22 0.82
N PRO A 85 8.26 -4.23 0.72
CA PRO A 85 9.11 -4.42 -0.45
C PRO A 85 8.32 -4.70 -1.73
N ASN A 86 7.07 -5.17 -1.64
CA ASN A 86 6.21 -5.47 -2.78
C ASN A 86 5.69 -4.23 -3.52
N LEU A 87 5.86 -3.03 -2.96
CA LEU A 87 5.54 -1.78 -3.66
C LEU A 87 6.58 -1.44 -4.75
N GLY A 88 7.81 -1.94 -4.63
CA GLY A 88 8.88 -1.65 -5.59
C GLY A 88 9.31 -0.18 -5.65
N LEU A 89 8.94 0.63 -4.66
CA LEU A 89 9.23 2.06 -4.62
C LEU A 89 10.49 2.34 -3.81
N LYS A 90 11.41 3.12 -4.37
CA LYS A 90 12.54 3.70 -3.63
C LYS A 90 12.18 5.12 -3.21
N ILE A 91 11.90 5.31 -1.92
CA ILE A 91 11.48 6.60 -1.38
C ILE A 91 12.53 7.12 -0.40
N ASN A 92 13.03 8.32 -0.66
CA ASN A 92 13.76 9.14 0.29
C ASN A 92 12.75 9.90 1.17
N THR A 93 12.62 9.47 2.43
CA THR A 93 11.65 10.02 3.38
C THR A 93 11.80 11.52 3.60
N THR A 94 13.04 12.04 3.58
CA THR A 94 13.30 13.48 3.73
C THR A 94 12.71 14.28 2.58
N LEU A 95 12.85 13.79 1.33
CA LEU A 95 12.27 14.44 0.16
C LEU A 95 10.75 14.29 0.12
N ALA A 96 10.23 13.12 0.50
CA ALA A 96 8.80 12.90 0.63
C ALA A 96 8.14 13.85 1.66
N LEU A 97 8.81 14.16 2.77
CA LEU A 97 8.33 15.13 3.77
C LEU A 97 8.35 16.59 3.27
N ARG A 98 9.18 16.90 2.27
CA ARG A 98 9.22 18.23 1.64
C ARG A 98 8.13 18.43 0.59
N LEU A 99 7.66 17.35 -0.03
CA LEU A 99 6.68 17.39 -1.11
C LEU A 99 5.42 18.22 -0.79
N PRO A 100 4.77 18.09 0.39
CA PRO A 100 3.60 18.89 0.74
C PRO A 100 3.88 20.40 0.72
N SER A 101 5.06 20.81 1.21
CA SER A 101 5.47 22.20 1.26
C SER A 101 5.84 22.72 -0.12
N ASP A 102 6.66 21.98 -0.87
CA ASP A 102 7.14 22.38 -2.20
C ASP A 102 5.99 22.46 -3.23
N CYS A 103 4.94 21.66 -3.05
CA CYS A 103 3.72 21.71 -3.86
C CYS A 103 2.60 22.62 -3.29
N HIS A 104 2.83 23.32 -2.18
CA HIS A 104 1.83 24.16 -1.49
C HIS A 104 0.50 23.41 -1.24
N ALA A 105 0.60 22.14 -0.86
CA ALA A 105 -0.50 21.21 -0.70
C ALA A 105 -0.34 20.51 0.66
N PRO A 106 -0.77 21.14 1.77
CA PRO A 106 -0.53 20.62 3.11
C PRO A 106 -1.22 19.28 3.32
N PHE A 107 -0.45 18.27 3.70
CA PHE A 107 -0.95 16.94 4.01
C PHE A 107 -0.47 16.50 5.40
N ASN A 108 -1.41 16.17 6.28
CA ASN A 108 -1.12 15.78 7.65
C ASN A 108 -1.09 14.27 7.75
N VAL A 109 0.11 13.69 7.77
CA VAL A 109 0.31 12.23 7.91
C VAL A 109 -0.30 11.67 9.19
N SER A 110 -0.45 12.49 10.24
CA SER A 110 -1.12 12.10 11.49
C SER A 110 -2.59 11.71 11.28
N LYS A 111 -3.24 12.18 10.20
CA LYS A 111 -4.61 11.75 9.84
C LYS A 111 -4.67 10.29 9.37
N CYS A 112 -3.53 9.68 9.08
CA CYS A 112 -3.42 8.27 8.70
C CYS A 112 -3.21 7.33 9.90
N ILE A 113 -3.03 7.87 11.11
CA ILE A 113 -2.82 7.08 12.33
C ILE A 113 -4.19 6.78 12.96
N GLY A 114 -4.55 5.49 13.08
CA GLY A 114 -5.75 5.04 13.79
C GLY A 114 -7.01 4.78 12.94
N LYS A 115 -6.87 4.62 11.62
CA LYS A 115 -7.95 4.17 10.71
C LYS A 115 -7.51 3.06 9.78
#